data_AF-A0A953H2Q1-F1
#
_entry.id   AF-A0A953H2Q1-F1
#
_cell.length_a   1.000
_cell.length_b   1.000
_cell.length_c   1.000
_cell.angle_alpha   90.00
_cell.angle_beta   90.00
_cell.angle_gamma   90.00
#
_symmetry.space_group_name_H-M   'P 1'
#
loop_
_entity.id
_entity.type
_entity.pdbx_description
1 polymer ?
#
loop_
_entity_poly.entity_id
_entity_poly.type
_entity_poly.pdbx_seq_one_letter_code
_entity_poly.pdbx_strand_id
1 'polypeptide(L)' 'NPPLAVEPVSGETHLRHHISPNGFYRGKKVIKTKADE' A
#
# COMPACT_ATOMS: atom_id res chain seq x y z
N ASN A 1 12.54 11.43 -10.95
CA ASN A 1 12.55 10.39 -9.90
C ASN A 1 11.23 10.47 -9.15
N PRO A 2 10.28 9.54 -9.36
CA PRO A 2 9.01 9.56 -8.64
C PRO A 2 9.23 9.29 -7.14
N PRO A 3 8.53 10.01 -6.24
CA PRO A 3 8.68 9.81 -4.81
C PRO A 3 8.12 8.45 -4.38
N LEU A 4 8.92 7.71 -3.60
CA LEU A 4 8.50 6.47 -2.95
C LEU A 4 8.09 6.74 -1.49
N ALA A 5 7.19 5.92 -0.97
CA ALA A 5 6.72 5.91 0.41
C ALA A 5 6.63 4.47 0.91
N VAL A 6 6.67 4.28 2.22
CA VAL A 6 6.51 2.97 2.87
C VAL A 6 5.15 2.94 3.56
N GLU A 7 4.36 1.90 3.31
CA GLU A 7 3.10 1.72 4.03
C GLU A 7 3.37 1.38 5.51
N PRO A 8 2.70 2.06 6.47
CA PRO A 8 2.99 1.90 7.88
C PRO A 8 2.54 0.55 8.48
N VAL A 9 1.58 -0.13 7.86
CA VAL A 9 1.03 -1.39 8.38
C VAL A 9 1.73 -2.60 7.76
N SER A 10 1.91 -2.61 6.44
CA SER A 10 2.53 -3.74 5.74
C SER A 10 4.05 -3.62 5.57
N GLY A 11 4.62 -2.42 5.76
CA GLY A 11 6.04 -2.16 5.52
C GLY A 11 6.43 -2.13 4.04
N GLU A 12 5.47 -2.12 3.12
CA GLU A 12 5.73 -2.20 1.69
C GLU A 12 6.01 -0.84 1.06
N THR A 13 6.96 -0.81 0.13
CA THR A 13 7.27 0.38 -0.66
C THR A 13 6.27 0.56 -1.79
N HIS A 14 5.68 1.75 -1.89
CA HIS A 14 4.74 2.14 -2.93
C HIS A 14 5.06 3.55 -3.45
N LEU A 15 4.48 3.92 -4.59
CA LEU A 15 4.59 5.30 -5.09
C LEU A 15 3.82 6.23 -4.17
N ARG A 16 4.37 7.41 -3.81
CA ARG A 16 3.69 8.36 -2.92
C ARG A 16 2.27 8.66 -3.46
N HIS A 17 1.28 8.60 -2.57
CA HIS A 17 -0.16 8.74 -2.88
C HIS A 17 -0.81 7.61 -3.70
N HIS A 18 -0.11 6.50 -3.91
CA HIS A 18 -0.68 5.29 -4.50
C HIS A 18 -0.97 4.26 -3.43
N ILE A 19 -1.82 3.30 -3.78
CA ILE A 19 -2.17 2.18 -2.91
C ILE A 19 -1.05 1.14 -3.01
N SER A 20 -0.71 0.49 -1.90
CA SER A 20 0.25 -0.62 -1.90
C SER A 20 -0.28 -1.82 -2.71
N PRO A 21 0.60 -2.72 -3.17
CA PRO A 21 0.21 -3.96 -3.84
C PRO A 21 -0.77 -4.82 -3.05
N ASN A 22 -0.68 -4.78 -1.71
CA ASN A 22 -1.59 -5.50 -0.81
C ASN A 22 -2.90 -4.76 -0.52
N GLY A 23 -3.14 -3.63 -1.19
CA GLY A 23 -4.39 -2.88 -1.07
C GLY A 23 -4.44 -1.98 0.17
N PHE A 24 -3.30 -1.62 0.76
CA PHE A 24 -3.24 -0.69 1.90
C PHE A 24 -2.88 0.72 1.46
N TYR A 25 -3.51 1.72 2.08
CA TYR A 25 -3.14 3.12 1.94
C TYR A 25 -3.30 3.85 3.27
N ARG A 26 -2.23 4.50 3.73
CA ARG A 26 -2.19 5.23 5.01
C ARG A 26 -2.71 4.37 6.17
N GLY A 27 -2.35 3.09 6.17
CA GLY A 27 -2.71 2.13 7.23
C GLY A 27 -4.15 1.62 7.22
N LYS A 28 -4.92 1.85 6.15
CA LYS A 28 -6.25 1.26 5.97
C LYS A 28 -6.25 0.35 4.74
N LYS A 29 -6.91 -0.80 4.85
CA LYS A 29 -7.20 -1.67 3.70
C LYS A 29 -8.27 -0.98 2.85
N VAL A 30 -7.92 -0.57 1.65
CA VAL A 30 -8.80 0.14 0.70
C VAL A 30 -9.26 -0.76 -0.45
N ILE A 31 -8.49 -1.81 -0.77
CA ILE A 31 -8.84 -2.78 -1.82
C ILE A 31 -8.75 -4.17 -1.23
N LYS A 32 -9.79 -5.00 -1.40
CA LYS A 32 -9.69 -6.44 -1.15
C LYS A 32 -8.83 -7.07 -2.24
N THR A 33 -7.66 -7.55 -1.86
CA THR A 33 -6.71 -8.22 -2.75
C THR A 33 -6.82 -9.73 -2.56
N LYS A 34 -6.30 -10.51 -3.52
CA LYS A 34 -6.27 -11.98 -3.43
C LYS A 34 -5.50 -12.53 -2.22
N ALA A 35 -4.71 -11.71 -1.54
CA ALA A 35 -4.04 -12.09 -0.30
C ALA A 35 -4.97 -12.14 0.93
N ASP A 36 -6.22 -11.70 0.78
CA ASP A 36 -7.25 -11.69 1.83
C ASP A 36 -8.23 -12.89 1.73
N GLU A 37 -8.05 -13.75 0.72
CA GLU A 37 -8.80 -15.00 0.49
C GLU A 37 -7.93 -16.21 0.86
#